data_AF-A0A530GEX1-F1
#
_entry.id   AF-A0A530GEX1-F1
#
_cell.length_a   1.000
_cell.length_b   1.000
_cell.length_c   1.000
_cell.angle_alpha   90.00
_cell.angle_beta   90.00
_cell.angle_gamma   90.00
#
_symmetry.space_group_name_H-M   'P 1'
#
loop_
_entity.id
_entity.type
_entity.pdbx_description
1 polymer ?
#
loop_
_entity_poly.entity_id
_entity_poly.type
_entity_poly.pdbx_seq_one_letter_code
_entity_poly.pdbx_strand_id
1 'polypeptide(L)' 'SFWSVGRSGKLLARLTAGDGYQLRKRLVPLVELLNGRAGLPKLWSL' A
#
# COMPACT_ATOMS: atom_id res chain seq x y z
N SER A 1 8.01 2.85 -16.92
CA SER A 1 6.93 2.83 -15.92
C SER A 1 6.35 4.24 -15.80
N PHE A 2 5.04 4.42 -15.98
CA PHE A 2 4.38 5.73 -16.17
C PHE A 2 3.85 6.34 -14.85
N TRP A 3 4.72 6.68 -13.89
CA TRP A 3 4.28 7.37 -12.67
C TRP A 3 5.07 8.65 -12.40
N SER A 4 4.34 9.67 -11.97
CA SER A 4 4.83 10.98 -11.53
C SER A 4 4.41 11.16 -10.08
N VAL A 5 5.36 11.51 -9.20
CA VAL A 5 5.04 11.89 -7.82
C VAL A 5 4.48 13.30 -7.84
N GLY A 6 3.21 13.45 -7.48
CA GLY A 6 2.58 14.76 -7.34
C GLY A 6 3.30 15.59 -6.27
N ARG A 7 3.45 16.90 -6.50
CA ARG A 7 4.19 17.84 -5.61
C ARG A 7 3.68 17.91 -4.15
N SER A 8 2.56 17.27 -3.81
CA SER A 8 1.96 17.33 -2.47
C SER A 8 2.56 16.34 -1.46
N GLY A 9 3.60 15.58 -1.83
CA GLY A 9 4.19 14.55 -0.96
C GLY A 9 3.27 13.34 -0.71
N LYS A 10 2.20 13.17 -1.50
CA LYS A 10 1.27 12.04 -1.41
C LYS A 10 1.53 11.07 -2.56
N LEU A 11 1.65 9.78 -2.25
CA LEU A 11 1.81 8.71 -3.24
C LEU A 11 0.44 8.10 -3.56
N LEU A 12 0.08 8.11 -4.84
CA LEU A 12 -1.16 7.50 -5.33
C LEU A 12 -0.81 6.36 -6.28
N ALA A 13 -1.31 5.16 -5.98
CA ALA A 13 -1.10 3.97 -6.79
C ALA A 13 -2.40 3.17 -6.89
N ARG A 14 -2.66 2.60 -8.08
CA ARG A 14 -3.76 1.65 -8.28
C ARG A 14 -3.20 0.24 -8.22
N LEU A 15 -3.74 -0.57 -7.31
CA LEU A 15 -3.38 -1.97 -7.13
C LEU A 15 -4.55 -2.86 -7.54
N THR A 16 -4.25 -3.91 -8.31
CA THR A 16 -5.22 -4.92 -8.73
C THR A 16 -4.74 -6.31 -8.33
N ALA A 17 -5.69 -7.16 -7.94
CA ALA A 17 -5.46 -8.56 -7.60
C ALA A 17 -6.71 -9.38 -7.96
N GLY A 18 -6.56 -10.71 -8.05
CA GLY A 18 -7.68 -11.60 -8.37
C GLY A 18 -8.75 -11.67 -7.27
N ASP A 19 -8.38 -11.36 -6.03
CA ASP A 19 -9.26 -11.39 -4.88
C ASP A 19 -8.73 -10.47 -3.74
N GLY A 20 -9.54 -10.30 -2.69
CA GLY A 20 -9.22 -9.45 -1.55
C GLY A 20 -8.04 -9.93 -0.71
N TYR A 21 -7.80 -11.23 -0.62
CA TYR A 21 -6.65 -11.79 0.10
C TYR A 21 -5.34 -11.49 -0.65
N GLN A 22 -5.32 -11.71 -1.96
CA GLN A 22 -4.17 -11.36 -2.80
C GLN A 22 -3.91 -9.86 -2.85
N LEU A 23 -4.96 -9.03 -2.79
CA LEU A 23 -4.82 -7.59 -2.68
C LEU A 23 -4.14 -7.20 -1.37
N ARG A 24 -4.59 -7.74 -0.23
CA ARG A 24 -3.99 -7.48 1.09
C ARG A 24 -2.54 -7.94 1.15
N LYS A 25 -2.24 -9.14 0.65
CA LYS A 25 -0.87 -9.69 0.60
C LYS A 25 0.12 -8.77 -0.12
N ARG A 26 -0.34 -8.00 -1.12
CA ARG A 26 0.47 -7.01 -1.83
C ARG A 26 0.45 -5.63 -1.18
N LEU A 27 -0.71 -5.18 -0.72
CA LEU A 27 -0.92 -3.83 -0.19
C LEU A 27 -0.26 -3.65 1.19
N VAL A 28 -0.38 -4.63 2.08
CA VAL A 28 0.10 -4.54 3.47
C VAL A 28 1.61 -4.25 3.55
N PRO A 29 2.51 -5.00 2.86
CA PRO A 29 3.94 -4.69 2.89
C PRO A 29 4.28 -3.32 2.30
N LEU A 30 3.52 -2.86 1.29
CA LEU A 30 3.74 -1.55 0.67
C LEU A 30 3.39 -0.42 1.64
N VAL A 31 2.26 -0.53 2.34
CA VAL A 31 1.86 0.46 3.34
C VAL A 31 2.82 0.45 4.51
N GLU A 32 3.30 -0.71 4.97
CA GLU A 32 4.30 -0.82 6.04
C GLU A 32 5.61 -0.12 5.66
N LEU A 33 6.08 -0.32 4.42
CA LEU A 33 7.28 0.34 3.89
C LEU A 33 7.09 1.87 3.84
N LEU A 34 5.92 2.33 3.39
CA LEU A 34 5.60 3.76 3.33
C LEU A 34 5.38 4.38 4.72
N ASN A 35 4.95 3.59 5.71
CA ASN A 35 4.80 4.00 7.09
C ASN A 35 6.11 3.94 7.89
N GLY A 36 7.26 3.72 7.23
CA GLY A 36 8.56 3.67 7.88
C GLY A 36 8.72 2.49 8.85
N ARG A 37 8.03 1.37 8.60
CA ARG A 37 7.95 0.19 9.50
C ARG A 37 7.34 0.49 10.87
N ALA A 38 6.67 1.63 11.04
CA ALA A 38 5.74 1.78 12.15
C ALA A 38 4.59 0.80 11.93
N GLY A 39 4.29 -0.01 12.95
CA GLY A 39 3.30 -1.08 12.85
C GLY A 39 1.97 -0.62 12.25
N LEU A 40 1.39 -1.45 11.41
CA LEU A 40 0.10 -1.14 10.78
C LEU A 40 -1.05 -1.25 11.80
N PRO A 41 -2.16 -0.51 11.60
CA PRO A 41 -3.34 -0.66 12.44
C PRO A 41 -3.86 -2.10 12.42
N LYS A 42 -4.28 -2.64 13.59
CA LYS A 42 -4.79 -4.03 13.73
C LYS A 42 -5.88 -4.42 12.74
N LEU A 43 -6.64 -3.44 12.23
CA LEU A 43 -7.66 -3.65 11.19
C LEU A 43 -7.09 -4.32 9.91
N TRP A 44 -5.79 -4.21 9.69
CA TRP A 44 -5.08 -4.71 8.50
C TRP A 44 -4.37 -6.05 8.74
N SER A 45 -4.43 -6.58 9.97
CA SER A 45 -3.78 -7.84 10.36
C SER A 45 -4.70 -9.07 10.22
N LEU A 46 -5.87 -8.93 9.59
CA LEU A 46 -6.87 -10.00 9.39
C LEU A 46 -6.65 -10.78 8.10
#